data_AF-G3U7D3-F1
#
_entry.id   AF-G3U7D3-F1
#
_cell.length_a   1.000
_cell.length_b   1.000
_cell.length_c   1.000
_cell.angle_alpha   90.00
_cell.angle_beta   90.00
_cell.angle_gamma   90.00
#
_symmetry.space_group_name_H-M   'P 1'
#
loop_
_entity.id
_entity.type
_entity.pdbx_description
1 polymer ?
#
loop_
_entity_poly.entity_id
_entity_poly.type
_entity_poly.pdbx_seq_one_letter_code
_entity_poly.pdbx_strand_id
1 'polypeptide(L)'
;MLSLPAWRCPEWTFNASLVNTSSPEFTEEWQKRIRELQGTIMVASCVQMLVGFSGLIGFLMRFIGPLTIAPTISLVALPLFDSAGNDAGNHWGIAAMTIFLIVLFSQYLKNITVPVLVYGQKKKFHTSKFHLFQVFPVLLALCISWLTCFVLTVTDALPSAPAAYGHWARTDTKGSVLSQAPWFRVPYPGQWGLPTISLAGVCGIIAGVISSMVESVGDYYACARLVGAPTPPRHAINRGIGIEGLGCLLAGAWGTGNGTTSYSENVGVLGITQVRLQVGVGCLPFWPQLEGVRKREVEVSQLTLCS
;
A
#
# COMPACT_ATOMS: atom_id res chain seq x y z
N MET A 1 14.58 14.89 5.08
CA MET A 1 13.60 15.56 5.97
C MET A 1 13.78 15.11 7.42
N LEU A 2 13.60 13.82 7.73
CA LEU A 2 13.66 13.30 9.12
C LEU A 2 15.06 13.30 9.77
N SER A 3 16.13 13.45 9.01
CA SER A 3 17.52 13.50 9.51
C SER A 3 18.00 14.91 9.91
N LEU A 4 17.19 15.94 9.69
CA LEU A 4 17.54 17.31 10.04
C LEU A 4 17.46 17.50 11.58
N PRO A 5 18.37 18.28 12.20
CA PRO A 5 18.41 18.47 13.65
C PRO A 5 17.09 18.96 14.24
N ALA A 6 16.37 19.82 13.51
CA ALA A 6 15.07 20.35 13.90
C ALA A 6 13.96 19.29 14.01
N TRP A 7 14.14 18.11 13.40
CA TRP A 7 13.15 17.02 13.37
C TRP A 7 13.53 15.85 14.27
N ARG A 8 14.67 15.93 14.95
CA ARG A 8 15.06 14.94 15.95
C ARG A 8 14.00 14.92 17.05
N CYS A 9 13.55 13.72 17.43
CA CYS A 9 12.61 13.61 18.54
C CYS A 9 13.25 14.20 19.81
N PRO A 10 12.52 15.01 20.59
CA PRO A 10 13.05 15.56 21.83
C PRO A 10 13.53 14.46 22.78
N GLU A 11 14.56 14.72 23.59
CA GLU A 11 15.18 13.67 24.43
C GLU A 11 14.17 13.00 25.38
N TRP A 12 13.18 13.74 25.86
CA TRP A 12 12.12 13.23 26.72
C TRP A 12 11.20 12.20 26.04
N THR A 13 11.15 12.16 24.70
CA THR A 13 10.33 11.19 23.95
C THR A 13 10.93 9.79 23.89
N PHE A 14 12.23 9.63 24.16
CA PHE A 14 12.89 8.32 24.13
C PHE A 14 12.65 7.49 25.38
N ASN A 15 12.18 8.10 26.46
CA ASN A 15 11.91 7.39 27.71
C ASN A 15 10.39 7.18 27.89
N ALA A 16 9.92 5.96 27.66
CA ALA A 16 8.50 5.62 27.66
C ALA A 16 7.79 5.94 29.00
N SER A 17 8.51 6.04 30.12
CA SER A 17 7.96 6.44 31.42
C SER A 17 7.76 7.95 31.59
N LEU A 18 8.41 8.78 30.75
CA LEU A 18 8.30 10.23 30.77
C LEU A 18 7.30 10.77 29.72
N VAL A 19 6.88 9.94 28.77
CA VAL A 19 5.96 10.34 27.70
C VAL A 19 4.52 10.20 28.16
N ASN A 20 3.91 11.32 28.53
CA ASN A 20 2.46 11.41 28.64
C ASN A 20 1.87 11.71 27.26
N THR A 21 1.29 10.69 26.61
CA THR A 21 0.69 10.81 25.27
C THR A 21 -0.51 11.76 25.20
N SER A 22 -1.07 12.10 26.36
CA SER A 22 -2.21 13.00 26.53
C SER A 22 -1.77 14.44 26.86
N SER A 23 -0.46 14.70 27.01
CA SER A 23 0.02 16.04 27.31
C SER A 23 -0.17 16.97 26.11
N PRO A 24 -0.50 18.26 26.34
CA PRO A 24 -0.64 19.23 25.27
C PRO A 24 0.65 19.37 24.45
N GLU A 25 1.80 19.29 25.11
CA GLU A 25 3.13 19.34 24.49
C GLU A 25 3.35 18.18 23.50
N PHE A 26 3.03 16.95 23.90
CA PHE A 26 3.14 15.79 23.00
C PHE A 26 2.21 15.94 21.80
N THR A 27 0.96 16.37 22.04
CA THR A 27 0.02 16.60 20.94
C THR A 27 0.48 17.65 19.95
N GLU A 28 1.05 18.75 20.44
CA GLU A 28 1.54 19.82 19.58
C GLU A 28 2.71 19.35 18.72
N GLU A 29 3.64 18.58 19.28
CA GLU A 29 4.84 18.10 18.57
C GLU A 29 4.51 17.15 17.41
N TRP A 30 3.63 16.16 17.61
CA TRP A 30 3.25 15.30 16.49
C TRP A 30 2.30 16.01 15.51
N GLN A 31 1.44 16.93 15.97
CA GLN A 31 0.57 17.72 15.08
C GLN A 31 1.38 18.68 14.20
N LYS A 32 2.46 19.29 14.70
CA LYS A 32 3.38 20.09 13.87
C LYS A 32 3.96 19.25 12.72
N ARG A 33 4.43 18.04 13.03
CA ARG A 33 4.99 17.09 12.04
C ARG A 33 3.96 16.68 10.99
N ILE A 34 2.74 16.35 11.43
CA ILE A 34 1.66 15.97 10.52
C ILE A 34 1.21 17.14 9.64
N ARG A 35 1.11 18.36 10.17
CA ARG A 35 0.77 19.56 9.38
C ARG A 35 1.78 19.84 8.28
N GLU A 36 3.08 19.65 8.57
CA GLU A 36 4.12 19.83 7.57
C GLU A 36 4.09 18.73 6.50
N LEU A 37 3.90 17.49 6.91
CA LEU A 37 3.76 16.37 5.99
C LEU A 37 2.53 16.54 5.08
N GLN A 38 1.41 16.97 5.65
CA GLN A 38 0.20 17.30 4.90
C GLN A 38 0.44 18.41 3.87
N GLY A 39 1.04 19.53 4.26
CA GLY A 39 1.30 20.63 3.32
C GLY A 39 2.29 20.26 2.22
N THR A 40 3.34 19.52 2.55
CA THR A 40 4.34 19.05 1.57
C THR A 40 3.75 18.04 0.58
N ILE A 41 2.91 17.11 1.04
CA ILE A 41 2.16 16.18 0.18
C ILE A 41 1.22 16.95 -0.75
N MET A 42 0.46 17.92 -0.24
CA MET A 42 -0.46 18.72 -1.08
C MET A 42 0.29 19.43 -2.22
N VAL A 43 1.44 20.05 -1.93
CA VAL A 43 2.26 20.72 -2.95
C VAL A 43 2.80 19.71 -3.98
N ALA A 44 3.37 18.59 -3.52
CA ALA A 44 3.89 17.55 -4.42
C ALA A 44 2.77 16.94 -5.30
N SER A 45 1.56 16.80 -4.75
CA SER A 45 0.38 16.30 -5.46
C SER A 45 -0.07 17.26 -6.57
N CYS A 46 -0.02 18.57 -6.32
CA CYS A 46 -0.27 19.57 -7.37
C CYS A 46 0.74 19.43 -8.51
N VAL A 47 2.02 19.22 -8.20
CA VAL A 47 3.05 18.95 -9.21
C VAL A 47 2.72 17.66 -9.99
N GLN A 48 2.31 16.60 -9.29
CA GLN A 48 1.90 15.34 -9.93
C GLN A 48 0.71 15.52 -10.88
N MET A 49 -0.31 16.27 -10.46
CA MET A 49 -1.46 16.59 -11.31
C MET A 49 -1.04 17.37 -12.55
N LEU A 50 -0.18 18.39 -12.40
CA LEU A 50 0.35 19.16 -13.52
C LEU A 50 1.12 18.27 -14.50
N VAL A 51 1.98 17.40 -13.99
CA VAL A 51 2.76 16.45 -14.81
C VAL A 51 1.87 15.43 -15.52
N GLY A 52 0.84 14.90 -14.83
CA GLY A 52 -0.13 13.96 -15.39
C GLY A 52 -1.00 14.59 -16.47
N PHE A 53 -1.68 15.71 -16.17
CA PHE A 53 -2.62 16.34 -17.09
C PHE A 53 -1.95 17.11 -18.24
N SER A 54 -0.72 17.62 -18.06
CA SER A 54 0.05 18.22 -19.17
C SER A 54 0.49 17.20 -20.22
N GLY A 55 0.44 15.92 -19.88
CA GLY A 55 0.85 14.82 -20.75
C GLY A 55 2.36 14.59 -20.83
N LEU A 56 3.13 15.21 -19.92
CA LEU A 56 4.58 15.06 -19.82
C LEU A 56 5.00 13.60 -19.57
N ILE A 57 4.20 12.84 -18.81
CA ILE A 57 4.44 11.39 -18.60
C ILE A 57 4.45 10.63 -19.92
N GLY A 58 3.54 10.95 -20.84
CA GLY A 58 3.47 10.34 -22.16
C GLY A 58 4.72 10.56 -23.01
N PHE A 59 5.45 11.65 -22.78
CA PHE A 59 6.77 11.90 -23.37
C PHE A 59 7.87 11.11 -22.66
N LEU A 60 7.87 11.12 -21.32
CA LEU A 60 8.85 10.41 -20.48
C LEU A 60 8.76 8.89 -20.61
N MET A 61 7.62 8.34 -21.03
CA MET A 61 7.44 6.91 -21.31
C MET A 61 8.43 6.33 -22.32
N ARG A 62 9.08 7.14 -23.17
CA ARG A 62 10.14 6.66 -24.05
C ARG A 62 11.40 6.20 -23.28
N PHE A 63 11.58 6.72 -22.06
CA PHE A 63 12.75 6.47 -21.21
C PHE A 63 12.43 5.54 -20.03
N ILE A 64 11.14 5.31 -19.74
CA ILE A 64 10.69 4.45 -18.65
C ILE A 64 10.59 3.02 -19.18
N GLY A 65 11.51 2.16 -18.74
CA GLY A 65 11.50 0.72 -19.03
C GLY A 65 11.77 -0.13 -17.79
N PRO A 66 11.74 -1.47 -17.90
CA PRO A 66 12.05 -2.35 -16.77
C PRO A 66 13.43 -2.05 -16.14
N LEU A 67 14.39 -1.62 -16.97
CA LEU A 67 15.73 -1.23 -16.56
C LEU A 67 15.77 0.03 -15.67
N THR A 68 14.78 0.92 -15.76
CA THR A 68 14.68 2.11 -14.90
C THR A 68 13.75 1.86 -13.72
N ILE A 69 12.67 1.10 -13.91
CA ILE A 69 11.67 0.82 -12.87
C ILE A 69 12.29 0.02 -11.71
N ALA A 70 13.02 -1.06 -12.00
CA ALA A 70 13.61 -1.92 -10.96
C ALA A 70 14.58 -1.17 -10.01
N PRO A 71 15.58 -0.40 -10.49
CA PRO A 71 16.46 0.35 -9.59
C PRO A 71 15.72 1.49 -8.87
N THR A 72 14.74 2.14 -9.50
CA THR A 72 13.93 3.18 -8.85
C THR A 72 13.13 2.63 -7.66
N ILE A 73 12.44 1.50 -7.83
CA ILE A 73 11.71 0.82 -6.74
C ILE A 73 12.68 0.37 -5.64
N SER A 74 13.84 -0.19 -6.03
CA SER A 74 14.86 -0.63 -5.07
C SER A 74 15.38 0.54 -4.22
N LEU A 75 15.62 1.70 -4.83
CA LEU A 75 16.07 2.90 -4.13
C LEU A 75 15.02 3.45 -3.15
N VAL A 76 13.74 3.30 -3.43
CA VAL A 76 12.66 3.66 -2.48
C VAL A 76 12.55 2.66 -1.34
N ALA A 77 12.77 1.37 -1.61
CA ALA A 77 12.68 0.32 -0.60
C ALA A 77 13.87 0.33 0.38
N LEU A 78 15.07 0.68 -0.07
CA LEU A 78 16.30 0.62 0.74
C LEU A 78 16.21 1.39 2.07
N PRO A 79 15.75 2.66 2.13
CA PRO A 79 15.62 3.39 3.39
C PRO A 79 14.61 2.79 4.37
N LEU A 80 13.66 1.97 3.91
CA LEU A 80 12.66 1.32 4.76
C LEU A 80 13.24 0.10 5.48
N PHE A 81 14.37 -0.44 5.01
CA PHE A 81 14.99 -1.63 5.58
C PHE A 81 15.43 -1.44 7.03
N ASP A 82 16.01 -0.28 7.37
CA ASP A 82 16.48 -0.01 8.73
C ASP A 82 15.33 0.02 9.74
N SER A 83 14.22 0.70 9.38
CA SER A 83 13.04 0.77 10.24
C SER A 83 12.39 -0.60 10.39
N ALA A 84 12.20 -1.32 9.28
CA ALA A 84 11.62 -2.66 9.29
C ALA A 84 12.51 -3.67 10.05
N GLY A 85 13.83 -3.54 9.92
CA GLY A 85 14.80 -4.37 10.62
C GLY A 85 14.81 -4.12 12.12
N ASN A 86 14.71 -2.86 12.55
CA ASN A 86 14.61 -2.50 13.97
C ASN A 86 13.31 -3.04 14.59
N ASP A 87 12.19 -2.92 13.89
CA ASP A 87 10.89 -3.44 14.36
C ASP A 87 10.86 -4.97 14.40
N ALA A 88 11.40 -5.64 13.36
CA ALA A 88 11.54 -7.09 13.33
C ALA A 88 12.53 -7.62 14.39
N GLY A 89 13.54 -6.80 14.74
CA GLY A 89 14.55 -7.12 15.75
C GLY A 89 14.00 -7.20 17.18
N ASN A 90 12.87 -6.55 17.46
CA ASN A 90 12.21 -6.62 18.77
C ASN A 90 11.91 -8.06 19.21
N HIS A 91 11.55 -8.93 18.26
CA HIS A 91 11.42 -10.36 18.50
C HIS A 91 11.72 -11.18 17.23
N TRP A 92 13.00 -11.57 17.07
CA TRP A 92 13.49 -12.29 15.89
C TRP A 92 12.72 -13.59 15.60
N GLY A 93 12.29 -14.33 16.63
CA GLY A 93 11.56 -15.60 16.45
C GLY A 93 10.21 -15.44 15.74
N ILE A 94 9.42 -14.46 16.15
CA ILE A 94 8.12 -14.14 15.53
C ILE A 94 8.31 -13.56 14.13
N ALA A 95 9.34 -12.72 13.95
CA ALA A 95 9.70 -12.21 12.63
C ALA A 95 10.08 -13.36 11.66
N ALA A 96 10.95 -14.28 12.09
CA ALA A 96 11.34 -15.44 11.32
C ALA A 96 10.15 -16.37 10.99
N MET A 97 9.27 -16.60 11.96
CA MET A 97 8.03 -17.35 11.74
C MET A 97 7.14 -16.66 10.69
N THR A 98 6.98 -15.35 10.77
CA THR A 98 6.17 -14.58 9.82
C THR A 98 6.75 -14.68 8.41
N ILE A 99 8.05 -14.50 8.24
CA ILE A 99 8.76 -14.65 6.96
C ILE A 99 8.58 -16.09 6.43
N PHE A 100 8.77 -17.08 7.28
CA PHE A 100 8.58 -18.49 6.91
C PHE A 100 7.16 -18.76 6.43
N LEU A 101 6.12 -18.25 7.12
CA LEU A 101 4.73 -18.38 6.72
C LEU A 101 4.46 -17.68 5.38
N ILE A 102 5.00 -16.48 5.15
CA ILE A 102 4.88 -15.76 3.87
C ILE A 102 5.49 -16.59 2.74
N VAL A 103 6.70 -17.14 2.93
CA VAL A 103 7.38 -17.98 1.92
C VAL A 103 6.60 -19.27 1.69
N LEU A 104 6.14 -19.93 2.75
CA LEU A 104 5.36 -21.16 2.68
C LEU A 104 4.05 -20.95 1.90
N PHE A 105 3.30 -19.88 2.19
CA PHE A 105 2.05 -19.56 1.50
C PHE A 105 2.27 -19.11 0.07
N SER A 106 3.25 -18.24 -0.18
CA SER A 106 3.49 -17.69 -1.53
C SER A 106 4.16 -18.66 -2.50
N GLN A 107 5.06 -19.54 -2.02
CA GLN A 107 5.85 -20.42 -2.88
C GLN A 107 5.32 -21.86 -2.92
N TYR A 108 4.92 -22.44 -1.77
CA TYR A 108 4.61 -23.87 -1.67
C TYR A 108 3.11 -24.15 -1.70
N LEU A 109 2.31 -23.44 -0.90
CA LEU A 109 0.86 -23.65 -0.78
C LEU A 109 0.05 -22.89 -1.84
N LYS A 110 0.72 -22.20 -2.77
CA LYS A 110 0.14 -21.42 -3.87
C LYS A 110 -0.91 -22.19 -4.68
N ASN A 111 -0.66 -23.46 -4.97
CA ASN A 111 -1.51 -24.28 -5.85
C ASN A 111 -2.64 -25.02 -5.10
N ILE A 112 -2.73 -24.87 -3.77
CA ILE A 112 -3.78 -25.53 -2.99
C ILE A 112 -5.07 -24.74 -3.13
N THR A 113 -6.08 -25.40 -3.71
CA THR A 113 -7.43 -24.85 -3.78
C THR A 113 -8.17 -25.16 -2.49
N VAL A 114 -8.58 -24.11 -1.77
CA VAL A 114 -9.43 -24.26 -0.60
C VAL A 114 -10.88 -24.28 -1.06
N PRO A 115 -11.66 -25.32 -0.72
CA PRO A 115 -13.09 -25.35 -0.98
C PRO A 115 -13.79 -24.30 -0.11
N VAL A 116 -14.20 -23.17 -0.70
CA VAL A 116 -14.98 -22.14 -0.01
C VAL A 116 -16.46 -22.34 -0.36
N LEU A 117 -17.30 -22.38 0.67
CA LEU A 117 -18.75 -22.45 0.51
C LEU A 117 -19.24 -21.07 0.07
N VAL A 118 -19.69 -20.96 -1.18
CA VAL A 118 -20.25 -19.71 -1.71
C VAL A 118 -21.77 -19.83 -1.73
N TYR A 119 -22.43 -18.87 -1.06
CA TYR A 119 -23.89 -18.75 -1.07
C TYR A 119 -24.32 -17.93 -2.29
N GLY A 120 -24.93 -18.57 -3.28
CA GLY A 120 -25.37 -17.92 -4.52
C GLY A 120 -26.88 -17.93 -4.68
N GLN A 121 -27.44 -16.83 -5.22
CA GLN A 121 -28.89 -16.66 -5.43
C GLN A 121 -29.56 -17.77 -6.28
N LYS A 122 -28.81 -18.51 -7.11
CA LYS A 122 -29.35 -19.58 -7.97
C LYS A 122 -29.14 -21.01 -7.45
N LYS A 123 -28.23 -21.24 -6.50
CA LYS A 123 -28.02 -22.56 -5.84
C LYS A 123 -27.64 -22.33 -4.38
N LYS A 124 -28.49 -22.84 -3.48
CA LYS A 124 -28.46 -22.52 -2.04
C LYS A 124 -27.14 -22.83 -1.33
N PHE A 125 -26.30 -23.74 -1.84
CA PHE A 125 -24.93 -23.98 -1.38
C PHE A 125 -24.13 -24.62 -2.52
N HIS A 126 -23.00 -24.04 -2.93
CA HIS A 126 -22.04 -24.71 -3.81
C HIS A 126 -20.61 -24.46 -3.33
N THR A 127 -19.82 -25.51 -3.27
CA THR A 127 -18.39 -25.45 -2.95
C THR A 127 -17.63 -24.95 -4.17
N SER A 128 -17.08 -23.75 -4.10
CA SER A 128 -16.21 -23.19 -5.14
C SER A 128 -14.73 -23.37 -4.73
N LYS A 129 -13.86 -23.70 -5.68
CA LYS A 129 -12.43 -23.81 -5.45
C LYS A 129 -11.82 -22.40 -5.46
N PHE A 130 -11.28 -21.93 -4.33
CA PHE A 130 -10.66 -20.61 -4.22
C PHE A 130 -9.16 -20.73 -3.88
N HIS A 131 -8.31 -19.99 -4.60
CA HIS A 131 -6.85 -19.97 -4.42
C HIS A 131 -6.45 -18.98 -3.31
N LEU A 132 -6.87 -19.25 -2.07
CA LEU A 132 -6.72 -18.34 -0.93
C LEU A 132 -5.25 -17.95 -0.66
N PHE A 133 -4.35 -18.93 -0.68
CA PHE A 133 -2.92 -18.74 -0.40
C PHE A 133 -2.17 -17.95 -1.47
N GLN A 134 -2.69 -17.92 -2.70
CA GLN A 134 -2.06 -17.19 -3.80
C GLN A 134 -2.49 -15.71 -3.82
N VAL A 135 -3.73 -15.42 -3.41
CA VAL A 135 -4.30 -14.06 -3.44
C VAL A 135 -3.96 -13.27 -2.16
N PHE A 136 -3.94 -13.92 -0.99
CA PHE A 136 -3.71 -13.25 0.30
C PHE A 136 -2.59 -13.88 1.16
N PRO A 137 -1.42 -14.27 0.60
CA PRO A 137 -0.38 -14.94 1.36
C PRO A 137 0.13 -14.11 2.54
N VAL A 138 0.38 -12.82 2.31
CA VAL A 138 0.92 -11.90 3.32
C VAL A 138 -0.11 -11.67 4.44
N LEU A 139 -1.35 -11.36 4.08
CA LEU A 139 -2.41 -11.12 5.06
C LEU A 139 -2.69 -12.35 5.93
N LEU A 140 -2.73 -13.55 5.34
CA LEU A 140 -2.91 -14.78 6.10
C LEU A 140 -1.74 -15.06 7.05
N ALA A 141 -0.49 -14.85 6.59
CA ALA A 141 0.70 -14.98 7.44
C ALA A 141 0.67 -14.01 8.62
N LEU A 142 0.27 -12.75 8.38
CA LEU A 142 0.11 -11.76 9.44
C LEU A 142 -0.98 -12.14 10.44
N CYS A 143 -2.14 -12.64 9.97
CA CYS A 143 -3.20 -13.11 10.86
C CYS A 143 -2.76 -14.27 11.75
N ILE A 144 -2.05 -15.26 11.19
CA ILE A 144 -1.54 -16.41 11.94
C ILE A 144 -0.45 -15.97 12.93
N SER A 145 0.47 -15.12 12.49
CA SER A 145 1.53 -14.58 13.35
C SER A 145 0.94 -13.80 14.52
N TRP A 146 -0.02 -12.92 14.25
CA TRP A 146 -0.74 -12.18 15.28
C TRP A 146 -1.51 -13.11 16.24
N LEU A 147 -2.17 -14.15 15.74
CA LEU A 147 -2.86 -15.14 16.57
C LEU A 147 -1.87 -15.89 17.48
N THR A 148 -0.71 -16.27 16.97
CA THR A 148 0.36 -16.86 17.78
C THR A 148 0.82 -15.90 18.87
N CYS A 149 1.05 -14.62 18.54
CA CYS A 149 1.37 -13.60 19.55
C CYS A 149 0.27 -13.46 20.59
N PHE A 150 -1.00 -13.50 20.20
CA PHE A 150 -2.14 -13.44 21.09
C PHE A 150 -2.17 -14.63 22.06
N VAL A 151 -2.00 -15.85 21.55
CA VAL A 151 -1.93 -17.07 22.39
C VAL A 151 -0.76 -16.97 23.37
N LEU A 152 0.44 -16.59 22.90
CA LEU A 152 1.61 -16.41 23.75
C LEU A 152 1.40 -15.34 24.83
N THR A 153 0.66 -14.28 24.50
CA THR A 153 0.28 -13.21 25.44
C THR A 153 -0.68 -13.74 26.51
N VAL A 154 -1.71 -14.51 26.14
CA VAL A 154 -2.69 -15.08 27.09
C VAL A 154 -2.08 -16.17 27.98
N THR A 155 -1.12 -16.94 27.45
CA THR A 155 -0.39 -17.96 28.23
C THR A 155 0.72 -17.38 29.13
N ASP A 156 0.90 -16.06 29.15
CA ASP A 156 1.99 -15.35 29.85
C ASP A 156 3.40 -15.89 29.53
N ALA A 157 3.57 -16.47 28.34
CA ALA A 157 4.86 -16.94 27.84
C ALA A 157 5.79 -15.77 27.45
N LEU A 158 5.22 -14.58 27.18
CA LEU A 158 5.95 -13.36 26.90
C LEU A 158 6.04 -12.49 28.16
N PRO A 159 7.22 -11.89 28.45
CA PRO A 159 7.41 -11.15 29.70
C PRO A 159 6.60 -9.85 29.76
N SER A 160 5.98 -9.60 30.91
CA SER A 160 5.20 -8.38 31.18
C SER A 160 6.06 -7.16 31.52
N ALA A 161 7.36 -7.36 31.80
CA ALA A 161 8.29 -6.28 32.12
C ALA A 161 8.73 -5.52 30.85
N PRO A 162 8.57 -4.18 30.78
CA PRO A 162 8.86 -3.39 29.57
C PRO A 162 10.31 -3.46 29.07
N ALA A 163 11.26 -3.72 29.97
CA ALA A 163 12.68 -3.83 29.64
C ALA A 163 13.10 -5.25 29.22
N ALA A 164 12.22 -6.23 29.33
CA ALA A 164 12.53 -7.62 29.00
C ALA A 164 12.35 -7.89 27.50
N TYR A 165 13.22 -8.75 26.97
CA TYR A 165 13.17 -9.19 25.60
C TYR A 165 11.81 -9.85 25.28
N GLY A 166 11.15 -9.42 24.20
CA GLY A 166 9.86 -9.96 23.78
C GLY A 166 8.62 -9.26 24.37
N HIS A 167 8.78 -8.28 25.26
CA HIS A 167 7.64 -7.49 25.78
C HIS A 167 6.86 -6.81 24.64
N TRP A 168 7.57 -6.21 23.68
CA TRP A 168 6.97 -5.54 22.52
C TRP A 168 6.25 -6.46 21.54
N ALA A 169 6.40 -7.78 21.69
CA ALA A 169 5.65 -8.76 20.89
C ALA A 169 4.27 -9.08 21.48
N ARG A 170 3.97 -8.62 22.70
CA ARG A 170 2.66 -8.86 23.32
C ARG A 170 1.57 -8.03 22.66
N THR A 171 0.39 -8.61 22.51
CA THR A 171 -0.76 -7.97 21.86
C THR A 171 -1.48 -6.96 22.75
N ASP A 172 -1.23 -6.98 24.07
CA ASP A 172 -1.88 -6.13 25.08
C ASP A 172 -1.14 -4.82 25.38
N THR A 173 0.07 -4.63 24.84
CA THR A 173 0.93 -3.45 25.08
C THR A 173 0.25 -2.10 24.78
N LYS A 174 -0.72 -2.07 23.87
CA LYS A 174 -1.48 -0.86 23.48
C LYS A 174 -2.94 -0.88 23.94
N GLY A 175 -3.29 -1.75 24.90
CA GLY A 175 -4.67 -1.89 25.40
C GLY A 175 -5.24 -0.62 26.03
N SER A 176 -4.41 0.16 26.73
CA SER A 176 -4.81 1.46 27.31
C SER A 176 -5.26 2.46 26.24
N VAL A 177 -4.52 2.55 25.13
CA VAL A 177 -4.85 3.41 24.00
C VAL A 177 -6.17 2.99 23.35
N LEU A 178 -6.39 1.68 23.20
CA LEU A 178 -7.63 1.14 22.64
C LEU A 178 -8.84 1.46 23.54
N SER A 179 -8.68 1.40 24.87
CA SER A 179 -9.74 1.72 25.82
C SER A 179 -10.13 3.21 25.87
N GLN A 180 -9.18 4.10 25.54
CA GLN A 180 -9.39 5.55 25.52
C GLN A 180 -9.84 6.07 24.15
N ALA A 181 -9.80 5.22 23.11
CA ALA A 181 -10.13 5.62 21.76
C ALA A 181 -11.65 5.85 21.59
N PRO A 182 -12.09 6.91 20.90
CA PRO A 182 -13.50 7.10 20.59
C PRO A 182 -13.99 6.01 19.62
N TRP A 183 -15.18 5.46 19.88
CA TRP A 183 -15.82 4.45 19.04
C TRP A 183 -16.07 4.94 17.61
N PHE A 184 -16.37 6.23 17.45
CA PHE A 184 -16.58 6.85 16.15
C PHE A 184 -15.73 8.11 16.04
N ARG A 185 -14.84 8.14 15.03
CA ARG A 185 -14.09 9.32 14.64
C ARG A 185 -14.32 9.56 13.16
N VAL A 186 -15.00 10.65 12.83
CA VAL A 186 -15.16 11.09 11.44
C VAL A 186 -13.93 11.91 11.09
N PRO A 187 -13.06 11.43 10.18
CA PRO A 187 -11.93 12.23 9.74
C PRO A 187 -12.48 13.35 8.85
N TYR A 188 -11.90 14.55 8.92
CA TYR A 188 -12.33 15.72 8.15
C TYR A 188 -11.10 16.48 7.63
N PRO A 189 -11.23 17.24 6.52
CA PRO A 189 -10.09 17.93 5.95
C PRO A 189 -9.59 19.02 6.91
N GLY A 190 -8.27 19.10 7.07
CA GLY A 190 -7.63 20.05 7.99
C GLY A 190 -7.79 19.70 9.48
N GLN A 191 -8.10 18.44 9.83
CA GLN A 191 -8.27 18.01 11.23
C GLN A 191 -7.05 18.25 12.14
N TRP A 192 -5.85 18.41 11.57
CA TRP A 192 -4.62 18.64 12.30
C TRP A 192 -4.20 20.12 12.33
N GLY A 193 -5.02 21.02 11.78
CA GLY A 193 -4.76 22.46 11.67
C GLY A 193 -4.31 22.88 10.27
N LEU A 194 -3.85 24.13 10.13
CA LEU A 194 -3.41 24.68 8.86
C LEU A 194 -2.12 23.99 8.35
N PRO A 195 -2.06 23.58 7.07
CA PRO A 195 -0.88 22.93 6.51
C PRO A 195 0.31 23.89 6.51
N THR A 196 1.45 23.39 6.95
CA THR A 196 2.73 24.10 6.87
C THR A 196 3.60 23.48 5.77
N ILE A 197 4.49 24.27 5.18
CA ILE A 197 5.31 23.82 4.05
C ILE A 197 6.77 24.07 4.40
N SER A 198 7.59 23.06 4.15
CA SER A 198 9.04 23.13 4.26
C SER A 198 9.66 22.74 2.92
N LEU A 199 10.61 23.53 2.44
CA LEU A 199 11.26 23.30 1.15
C LEU A 199 11.94 21.93 1.10
N ALA A 200 12.61 21.53 2.20
CA ALA A 200 13.24 20.23 2.30
C ALA A 200 12.22 19.07 2.25
N GLY A 201 11.05 19.26 2.85
CA GLY A 201 9.94 18.30 2.79
C GLY A 201 9.36 18.20 1.39
N VAL A 202 9.10 19.33 0.72
CA VAL A 202 8.59 19.38 -0.65
C VAL A 202 9.51 18.63 -1.61
N CYS A 203 10.82 18.91 -1.58
CA CYS A 203 11.79 18.22 -2.43
C CYS A 203 11.82 16.71 -2.18
N GLY A 204 11.76 16.30 -0.90
CA GLY A 204 11.74 14.88 -0.52
C GLY A 204 10.49 14.15 -1.02
N ILE A 205 9.31 14.76 -0.82
CA ILE A 205 8.04 14.14 -1.25
C ILE A 205 7.90 14.17 -2.78
N ILE A 206 8.37 15.21 -3.47
CA ILE A 206 8.40 15.23 -4.95
C ILE A 206 9.24 14.07 -5.49
N ALA A 207 10.40 13.78 -4.89
CA ALA A 207 11.21 12.63 -5.31
C ALA A 207 10.45 11.30 -5.14
N GLY A 208 9.75 11.12 -4.00
CA GLY A 208 8.91 9.95 -3.76
C GLY A 208 7.75 9.85 -4.77
N VAL A 209 7.10 10.96 -5.07
CA VAL A 209 6.00 11.06 -6.05
C VAL A 209 6.48 10.77 -7.48
N ILE A 210 7.67 11.22 -7.87
CA ILE A 210 8.25 10.86 -9.18
C ILE A 210 8.52 9.35 -9.23
N SER A 211 9.04 8.79 -8.15
CA SER A 211 9.24 7.34 -8.05
C SER A 211 7.93 6.57 -8.18
N SER A 212 6.87 7.02 -7.47
CA SER A 212 5.55 6.39 -7.54
C SER A 212 4.93 6.51 -8.93
N MET A 213 5.14 7.61 -9.65
CA MET A 213 4.69 7.71 -11.06
C MET A 213 5.36 6.65 -11.94
N VAL A 214 6.65 6.40 -11.75
CA VAL A 214 7.41 5.39 -12.52
C VAL A 214 6.89 3.98 -12.20
N GLU A 215 6.61 3.71 -10.93
CA GLU A 215 5.99 2.47 -10.46
C GLU A 215 4.58 2.28 -11.05
N SER A 216 3.70 3.29 -10.95
CA SER A 216 2.34 3.26 -11.51
C SER A 216 2.31 3.01 -13.01
N VAL A 217 3.25 3.57 -13.78
CA VAL A 217 3.37 3.27 -15.21
C VAL A 217 3.66 1.78 -15.41
N GLY A 218 4.57 1.19 -14.63
CA GLY A 218 4.86 -0.24 -14.63
C GLY A 218 3.63 -1.08 -14.33
N ASP A 219 2.85 -0.69 -13.32
CA ASP A 219 1.59 -1.34 -12.94
C ASP A 219 0.56 -1.33 -14.06
N TYR A 220 0.42 -0.21 -14.79
CA TYR A 220 -0.52 -0.13 -15.91
C TYR A 220 -0.16 -1.10 -17.04
N TYR A 221 1.13 -1.21 -17.38
CA TYR A 221 1.60 -2.16 -18.38
C TYR A 221 1.46 -3.61 -17.90
N ALA A 222 1.79 -3.89 -16.64
CA ALA A 222 1.63 -5.22 -16.05
C ALA A 222 0.16 -5.63 -16.02
N CYS A 223 -0.73 -4.74 -15.59
CA CYS A 223 -2.17 -4.95 -15.56
C CYS A 223 -2.71 -5.24 -16.97
N ALA A 224 -2.38 -4.42 -17.97
CA ALA A 224 -2.80 -4.62 -19.35
C ALA A 224 -2.37 -6.00 -19.89
N ARG A 225 -1.12 -6.40 -19.61
CA ARG A 225 -0.59 -7.72 -20.00
C ARG A 225 -1.31 -8.87 -19.31
N LEU A 226 -1.59 -8.76 -18.01
CA LEU A 226 -2.25 -9.82 -17.23
C LEU A 226 -3.71 -10.03 -17.66
N VAL A 227 -4.41 -8.97 -18.05
CA VAL A 227 -5.80 -9.07 -18.51
C VAL A 227 -5.92 -9.34 -20.03
N GLY A 228 -4.79 -9.34 -20.76
CA GLY A 228 -4.77 -9.52 -22.22
C GLY A 228 -5.31 -8.31 -23.01
N ALA A 229 -5.29 -7.12 -22.41
CA ALA A 229 -5.69 -5.88 -23.07
C ALA A 229 -4.55 -5.33 -23.96
N PRO A 230 -4.87 -4.53 -25.00
CA PRO A 230 -3.85 -3.80 -25.73
C PRO A 230 -3.08 -2.85 -24.81
N THR A 231 -1.87 -2.46 -25.22
CA THR A 231 -1.05 -1.55 -24.44
C THR A 231 -1.80 -0.23 -24.18
N PRO A 232 -1.78 0.27 -22.93
CA PRO A 232 -2.56 1.44 -22.57
C PRO A 232 -2.08 2.67 -23.37
N PRO A 233 -3.00 3.43 -24.00
CA PRO A 233 -2.62 4.57 -24.79
C PRO A 233 -2.11 5.71 -23.90
N ARG A 234 -1.23 6.57 -24.43
CA ARG A 234 -0.53 7.62 -23.64
C ARG A 234 -1.49 8.54 -22.88
N HIS A 235 -2.62 8.90 -23.48
CA HIS A 235 -3.60 9.77 -22.85
C HIS A 235 -4.28 9.10 -21.63
N ALA A 236 -4.45 7.77 -21.63
CA ALA A 236 -5.03 7.05 -20.50
C ALA A 236 -4.06 7.02 -19.31
N ILE A 237 -2.78 6.80 -19.58
CA ILE A 237 -1.72 6.81 -18.55
C ILE A 237 -1.57 8.21 -17.95
N ASN A 238 -1.52 9.25 -18.78
CA ASN A 238 -1.46 10.64 -18.35
C ASN A 238 -2.64 11.01 -17.42
N ARG A 239 -3.86 10.60 -17.79
CA ARG A 239 -5.06 10.77 -16.96
C ARG A 239 -4.98 9.96 -15.67
N GLY A 240 -4.49 8.72 -15.72
CA GLY A 240 -4.28 7.87 -14.55
C GLY A 240 -3.39 8.55 -13.51
N ILE A 241 -2.20 9.00 -13.92
CA ILE A 241 -1.26 9.73 -13.04
C ILE A 241 -1.86 11.04 -12.53
N GLY A 242 -2.61 11.77 -13.35
CA GLY A 242 -3.30 12.99 -12.93
C GLY A 242 -4.35 12.74 -11.84
N ILE A 243 -5.10 11.63 -11.94
CA ILE A 243 -6.09 11.20 -10.94
C ILE A 243 -5.41 10.68 -9.68
N GLU A 244 -4.29 9.96 -9.80
CA GLU A 244 -3.48 9.58 -8.63
C GLU A 244 -3.01 10.82 -7.85
N GLY A 245 -2.55 11.87 -8.56
CA GLY A 245 -2.21 13.15 -7.94
C GLY A 245 -3.40 13.81 -7.23
N LEU A 246 -4.60 13.73 -7.81
CA LEU A 246 -5.81 14.22 -7.14
C LEU A 246 -6.11 13.40 -5.87
N GLY A 247 -5.93 12.08 -5.91
CA GLY A 247 -6.02 11.21 -4.73
C GLY A 247 -5.02 11.61 -3.64
N CYS A 248 -3.76 11.88 -4.00
CA CYS A 248 -2.72 12.33 -3.08
C CYS A 248 -3.08 13.70 -2.48
N LEU A 249 -3.63 14.61 -3.28
CA LEU A 249 -4.05 15.92 -2.82
C LEU A 249 -5.15 15.81 -1.76
N LEU A 250 -6.14 14.95 -2.00
CA LEU A 250 -7.23 14.68 -1.05
C LEU A 250 -6.73 13.98 0.21
N ALA A 251 -5.84 12.99 0.09
CA ALA A 251 -5.21 12.30 1.21
C ALA A 251 -4.38 13.28 2.08
N GLY A 252 -3.63 14.16 1.44
CA GLY A 252 -2.96 15.29 2.07
C GLY A 252 -3.96 16.19 2.80
N ALA A 253 -5.01 16.67 2.13
CA ALA A 253 -6.02 17.56 2.73
C ALA A 253 -6.72 16.93 3.95
N TRP A 254 -6.99 15.63 3.91
CA TRP A 254 -7.57 14.86 5.02
C TRP A 254 -6.58 14.53 6.14
N GLY A 255 -5.29 14.80 5.92
CA GLY A 255 -4.24 14.61 6.91
C GLY A 255 -3.93 13.14 7.17
N THR A 256 -4.03 12.28 6.16
CA THR A 256 -3.71 10.84 6.33
C THR A 256 -2.22 10.60 6.53
N GLY A 257 -1.38 11.58 6.15
CA GLY A 257 0.08 11.50 6.29
C GLY A 257 0.74 10.58 5.26
N ASN A 258 0.01 10.14 4.24
CA ASN A 258 0.52 9.28 3.17
C ASN A 258 0.06 9.78 1.79
N GLY A 259 0.87 9.53 0.77
CA GLY A 259 0.44 9.65 -0.63
C GLY A 259 -0.37 8.41 -1.04
N THR A 260 -1.19 8.55 -2.08
CA THR A 260 -1.92 7.44 -2.70
C THR A 260 -1.26 7.04 -4.01
N THR A 261 -1.11 5.75 -4.26
CA THR A 261 -0.50 5.24 -5.50
C THR A 261 -1.25 4.01 -6.00
N SER A 262 -0.95 3.58 -7.23
CA SER A 262 -1.36 2.28 -7.73
C SER A 262 -0.73 1.17 -6.88
N TYR A 263 -1.49 0.11 -6.60
CA TYR A 263 -1.08 -0.96 -5.69
C TYR A 263 -0.73 -2.22 -6.50
N SER A 264 0.57 -2.51 -6.61
CA SER A 264 1.07 -3.63 -7.41
C SER A 264 0.57 -4.99 -6.93
N GLU A 265 0.28 -5.19 -5.63
CA GLU A 265 -0.34 -6.44 -5.17
C GLU A 265 -1.73 -6.66 -5.78
N ASN A 266 -2.53 -5.59 -5.96
CA ASN A 266 -3.83 -5.71 -6.64
C ASN A 266 -3.67 -6.13 -8.10
N VAL A 267 -2.63 -5.63 -8.78
CA VAL A 267 -2.28 -6.05 -10.14
C VAL A 267 -1.89 -7.53 -10.16
N GLY A 268 -1.12 -8.00 -9.17
CA GLY A 268 -0.79 -9.41 -9.00
C GLY A 268 -2.03 -10.30 -8.84
N VAL A 269 -3.00 -9.87 -8.04
CA VAL A 269 -4.27 -10.59 -7.82
C VAL A 269 -5.09 -10.72 -9.11
N LEU A 270 -5.09 -9.73 -9.99
CA LEU A 270 -5.75 -9.83 -11.30
C LEU A 270 -5.16 -10.96 -12.16
N GLY A 271 -3.83 -11.12 -12.13
CA GLY A 271 -3.15 -12.22 -12.82
C GLY A 271 -3.51 -13.61 -12.30
N ILE A 272 -3.90 -13.71 -11.03
CA ILE A 272 -4.24 -14.98 -10.36
C ILE A 272 -5.71 -15.32 -10.59
N THR A 273 -6.58 -14.34 -10.32
CA THR A 273 -8.03 -14.54 -10.37
C THR A 273 -8.52 -14.71 -11.81
N GLN A 274 -7.70 -14.36 -12.81
CA GLN A 274 -8.00 -14.48 -14.24
C GLN A 274 -9.39 -13.89 -14.58
N VAL A 275 -9.85 -12.92 -13.78
CA VAL A 275 -11.09 -12.19 -14.03
C VAL A 275 -10.77 -11.22 -15.15
N ARG A 276 -10.84 -11.73 -16.38
CA ARG A 276 -10.98 -10.90 -17.55
C ARG A 276 -12.31 -10.17 -17.36
N LEU A 277 -12.26 -8.92 -16.95
CA LEU A 277 -13.41 -8.04 -16.99
C LEU A 277 -13.82 -7.88 -18.46
N GLN A 278 -14.59 -8.85 -18.97
CA GLN A 278 -15.56 -8.66 -20.04
C GLN A 278 -16.81 -7.92 -19.53
N VAL A 279 -16.78 -7.42 -18.30
CA VAL A 279 -17.72 -6.41 -17.84
C VAL A 279 -17.19 -5.09 -18.36
N GLY A 280 -18.00 -4.45 -19.20
CA GLY A 280 -17.67 -3.18 -19.82
C GLY A 280 -17.03 -2.21 -18.83
N VAL A 281 -16.06 -1.49 -19.37
CA VAL A 281 -15.51 -0.21 -18.94
C VAL A 281 -16.65 0.79 -18.67
N GLY A 282 -17.45 0.53 -17.64
CA GLY A 282 -18.71 1.24 -17.37
C GLY A 282 -18.97 1.46 -15.88
N CYS A 283 -18.17 0.85 -14.99
CA CYS A 283 -18.32 1.04 -13.54
C CYS A 283 -17.14 1.76 -12.86
N LEU A 284 -16.09 2.12 -13.61
CA LEU A 284 -15.05 3.04 -13.12
C LEU A 284 -15.36 4.42 -13.70
N PRO A 285 -15.80 5.41 -12.89
CA PRO A 285 -16.25 6.72 -13.37
C PRO A 285 -15.17 7.56 -14.09
N PHE A 286 -13.94 7.04 -14.21
CA PHE A 286 -12.80 7.75 -14.77
C PHE A 286 -12.02 7.00 -15.87
N TRP A 287 -12.40 5.77 -16.23
CA TRP A 287 -11.78 5.12 -17.38
C TRP A 287 -12.46 5.59 -18.68
N PRO A 288 -11.72 6.01 -19.72
CA PRO A 288 -12.34 6.48 -20.95
C PRO A 288 -13.17 5.36 -21.60
N GLN A 289 -14.46 5.65 -21.84
CA GLN A 289 -15.30 4.86 -22.72
C GLN A 289 -14.58 4.69 -24.06
N LEU A 290 -14.13 3.47 -24.34
CA LEU A 290 -13.79 3.06 -25.70
C LEU A 290 -15.11 2.80 -26.44
N GLU A 291 -15.81 3.87 -26.78
CA GLU A 291 -16.88 3.79 -27.77
C GLU A 291 -16.24 3.61 -29.15
N GLY A 292 -16.51 2.47 -29.76
CA GLY A 292 -16.29 2.29 -31.20
C GLY A 292 -15.15 1.35 -31.59
N VAL A 293 -15.10 0.12 -31.07
CA VAL A 293 -14.60 -1.01 -31.88
C VAL A 293 -15.63 -2.13 -31.88
N ARG A 294 -16.14 -2.34 -33.08
CA ARG A 294 -17.29 -3.13 -33.47
C ARG A 294 -17.08 -4.63 -33.17
N LYS A 295 -18.11 -5.27 -32.60
CA LYS A 295 -18.32 -6.72 -32.64
C LYS A 295 -18.24 -7.21 -34.11
N ARG A 296 -17.19 -7.95 -34.46
CA ARG A 296 -17.18 -9.07 -35.43
C ARG A 296 -15.74 -9.54 -35.66
N GLU A 297 -15.57 -10.86 -35.81
CA GLU A 297 -14.37 -11.58 -36.28
C GLU A 297 -13.23 -11.76 -35.24
N VAL A 298 -12.70 -12.94 -34.89
CA VAL A 298 -12.72 -14.30 -35.48
C VAL A 298 -12.53 -15.35 -34.37
N GLU A 299 -13.40 -16.35 -34.34
CA GLU A 299 -13.16 -17.69 -33.82
C GLU A 299 -12.52 -18.51 -34.95
N VAL A 300 -11.22 -18.85 -34.91
CA VAL A 300 -10.59 -19.91 -35.74
C VAL A 300 -9.23 -20.34 -35.12
N SER A 301 -9.13 -21.65 -34.84
CA SER A 301 -7.95 -22.56 -34.75
C SER A 301 -6.91 -22.34 -33.63
N GLN A 302 -6.58 -23.26 -32.69
CA GLN A 302 -6.53 -24.73 -32.64
C GLN A 302 -5.89 -25.38 -33.89
N LEU A 303 -4.72 -26.01 -33.70
CA LEU A 303 -3.82 -26.67 -34.67
C LEU A 303 -2.96 -25.68 -35.48
N THR A 304 -1.70 -25.43 -35.09
CA THR A 304 -0.49 -26.18 -35.48
C THR A 304 0.66 -25.45 -34.76
N LEU A 305 1.74 -26.02 -34.25
CA LEU A 305 2.45 -27.26 -34.53
C LEU A 305 3.32 -27.55 -33.30
N CYS A 306 3.52 -28.84 -33.05
CA CYS A 306 4.74 -29.42 -32.50
C CYS A 306 6.01 -28.60 -32.83
N SER A 307 7.01 -28.61 -31.95
CA SER A 307 7.35 -29.76 -31.10
C SER A 307 7.25 -29.48 -29.61
#